data_AF-A0A1F8QSP5-F1
#
_entry.id   AF-A0A1F8QSP5-F1
#
_cell.length_a   1.000
_cell.length_b   1.000
_cell.length_c   1.000
_cell.angle_alpha   90.00
_cell.angle_beta   90.00
_cell.angle_gamma   90.00
#
_symmetry.space_group_name_H-M   'P 1'
#
loop_
_entity.id
_entity.type
_entity.pdbx_description
1 polymer ?
#
loop_
_entity_poly.entity_id
_entity_poly.type
_entity_poly.pdbx_seq_one_letter_code
_entity_poly.pdbx_strand_id
1 'polypeptide(L)'
;MVIAGVHAMIGETRESAGLEEFRRLDENPPDIVISLDRWGDGWRLFRYDGTPVDFSLISDRPEIAFAHKSGFMAKTKERLAIDELITLVSGAVTRDAGKHETR
;
A
#
# COMPACT_ATOMS: atom_id res chain seq x y z
N MET A 1 -8.80 7.52 0.53
CA MET A 1 -8.06 8.59 -0.17
C MET A 1 -7.47 8.04 -1.47
N VAL A 2 -6.89 8.88 -2.33
CA VAL A 2 -6.27 8.43 -3.59
C VAL A 2 -4.78 8.78 -3.58
N ILE A 3 -3.91 7.80 -3.86
CA ILE A 3 -2.46 7.95 -3.96
C ILE A 3 -2.04 7.55 -5.38
N ALA A 4 -1.58 8.51 -6.17
CA ALA A 4 -1.17 8.29 -7.57
C ALA A 4 -2.19 7.47 -8.41
N GLY A 5 -3.50 7.69 -8.19
CA GLY A 5 -4.58 7.00 -8.87
C GLY A 5 -5.10 5.72 -8.19
N VAL A 6 -4.47 5.29 -7.09
CA VAL A 6 -4.83 4.08 -6.32
C VAL A 6 -5.70 4.43 -5.12
N HIS A 7 -6.79 3.69 -4.89
CA HIS A 7 -7.65 3.85 -3.72
C HIS A 7 -6.96 3.29 -2.48
N ALA A 8 -6.55 4.19 -1.59
CA ALA A 8 -5.85 3.86 -0.36
C ALA A 8 -6.70 4.13 0.88
N MET A 9 -6.62 3.22 1.84
CA MET A 9 -7.13 3.39 3.20
C MET A 9 -5.97 3.44 4.18
N ILE A 10 -5.96 4.45 5.06
CA ILE A 10 -5.01 4.54 6.16
C ILE A 10 -5.79 4.38 7.46
N GLY A 11 -5.42 3.39 8.27
CA GLY A 11 -5.98 3.17 9.59
C GLY A 11 -4.88 3.19 10.65
N GLU A 12 -5.01 4.04 11.67
CA GLU A 12 -4.11 4.05 12.83
C GLU A 12 -4.43 2.89 13.80
N THR A 13 -4.60 1.68 13.26
CA THR A 13 -4.88 0.46 14.01
C THR A 13 -3.79 -0.58 13.76
N ARG A 14 -3.54 -1.41 14.77
CA ARG A 14 -2.70 -2.60 14.67
C ARG A 14 -3.52 -3.87 14.33
N GLU A 15 -4.85 -3.76 14.30
CA GLU A 15 -5.76 -4.85 14.01
C GLU A 15 -6.10 -4.88 12.52
N SER A 16 -5.84 -6.01 11.85
CA SER A 16 -6.13 -6.18 10.42
C SER A 16 -7.49 -6.80 10.14
N ALA A 17 -8.12 -7.45 11.13
CA ALA A 17 -9.39 -8.18 10.93
C ALA A 17 -10.56 -7.24 10.58
N GLY A 18 -10.67 -6.08 11.26
CA GLY A 18 -11.73 -5.11 10.98
C GLY A 18 -11.61 -4.44 9.60
N LEU A 19 -10.40 -4.35 9.05
CA LEU A 19 -10.15 -3.74 7.74
C LEU A 19 -10.61 -4.67 6.59
N GLU A 20 -10.44 -5.98 6.75
CA GLU A 20 -10.93 -7.00 5.80
C GLU A 20 -12.46 -7.03 5.74
N GLU A 21 -13.14 -6.93 6.88
CA GLU A 21 -14.59 -6.91 6.96
C GLU A 21 -15.17 -5.63 6.34
N PHE A 22 -14.58 -4.47 6.66
CA PHE A 22 -14.96 -3.19 6.07
C PHE A 22 -14.87 -3.24 4.54
N ARG A 23 -13.77 -3.79 4.00
CA ARG A 23 -13.57 -3.91 2.56
C ARG A 23 -14.67 -4.71 1.85
N ARG A 24 -15.19 -5.78 2.48
CA ARG A 24 -16.24 -6.62 1.87
C ARG A 24 -17.59 -5.92 1.75
N LEU A 25 -17.81 -4.90 2.56
CA LEU A 25 -19.08 -4.17 2.65
C LEU A 25 -19.07 -2.90 1.80
N ASP A 26 -17.90 -2.46 1.32
CA ASP A 26 -17.74 -1.24 0.53
C ASP A 26 -17.98 -1.51 -0.97
N GLU A 27 -18.78 -0.66 -1.61
CA GLU A 27 -19.04 -0.72 -3.05
C GLU A 27 -17.80 -0.38 -3.88
N ASN A 28 -16.85 0.35 -3.29
CA ASN A 28 -15.57 0.70 -3.91
C ASN A 28 -14.40 0.39 -2.94
N PRO A 29 -14.06 -0.90 -2.77
CA PRO A 29 -13.07 -1.33 -1.80
C PRO A 29 -11.68 -0.72 -2.06
N PRO A 30 -10.88 -0.43 -1.03
CA PRO A 30 -9.52 0.04 -1.24
C PRO A 30 -8.67 -1.00 -1.98
N ASP A 31 -7.82 -0.50 -2.87
CA ASP A 31 -6.76 -1.26 -3.53
C ASP A 31 -5.63 -1.59 -2.56
N ILE A 32 -5.32 -0.63 -1.67
CA ILE A 32 -4.30 -0.78 -0.65
C ILE A 32 -4.80 -0.35 0.73
N VAL A 33 -4.29 -1.05 1.73
CA VAL A 33 -4.51 -0.75 3.15
C VAL A 33 -3.16 -0.47 3.79
N ILE A 34 -3.10 0.65 4.51
CA ILE A 34 -1.95 1.08 5.28
C ILE A 34 -2.36 1.10 6.75
N SER A 35 -1.71 0.28 7.57
CA SER A 35 -2.01 0.14 9.00
C SER A 35 -0.75 0.28 9.82
N LEU A 36 -0.87 0.39 11.15
CA LEU A 36 0.30 0.27 12.01
C LEU A 36 0.86 -1.16 11.93
N ASP A 37 2.18 -1.30 11.94
CA ASP A 37 2.77 -2.62 12.09
C ASP A 37 2.46 -3.18 13.49
N ARG A 38 2.14 -4.47 13.56
CA ARG A 38 1.77 -5.12 14.82
C ARG A 38 2.97 -5.29 15.74
N TRP A 39 4.16 -5.47 15.16
CA TRP A 39 5.38 -5.81 15.87
C TRP A 39 6.48 -4.74 15.77
N GLY A 40 6.22 -3.65 15.05
CA GLY A 40 7.16 -2.55 14.87
C GLY A 40 6.50 -1.20 15.10
N ASP A 41 7.32 -0.16 15.03
CA ASP A 41 6.88 1.22 15.24
C ASP A 41 6.50 1.94 13.94
N GLY A 42 6.61 1.24 12.79
CA GLY A 42 6.27 1.76 11.47
C GLY A 42 4.89 1.39 10.95
N TRP A 43 4.73 1.60 9.65
CA TRP A 43 3.56 1.27 8.87
C TRP A 43 3.70 -0.09 8.21
N ARG A 44 2.60 -0.84 8.13
CA ARG A 44 2.40 -1.97 7.24
C ARG A 44 1.66 -1.49 6.00
N LEU A 45 2.23 -1.77 4.84
CA LEU A 45 1.65 -1.50 3.53
C LEU A 45 1.18 -2.84 2.95
N PHE A 46 -0.08 -2.96 2.58
CA PHE A 46 -0.64 -4.17 1.98
C PHE A 46 -1.50 -3.81 0.78
N ARG A 47 -1.36 -4.58 -0.30
CA ARG A 47 -2.20 -4.44 -1.49
C ARG A 47 -3.06 -5.68 -1.67
N TYR A 48 -4.21 -5.49 -2.29
CA TYR A 48 -5.03 -6.59 -2.79
C TYR A 48 -4.57 -7.03 -4.19
N ASP A 49 -4.97 -8.23 -4.58
CA ASP A 49 -4.71 -8.74 -5.93
C ASP A 49 -5.43 -7.90 -7.00
N GLY A 50 -4.83 -7.84 -8.19
CA GLY A 50 -5.38 -7.10 -9.34
C GLY A 50 -5.17 -5.58 -9.30
N THR A 51 -4.42 -5.08 -8.32
CA THR A 51 -4.13 -3.64 -8.16
C THR A 51 -2.82 -3.24 -8.84
N PRO A 52 -2.69 -2.00 -9.34
CA PRO A 52 -1.48 -1.49 -10.00
C PRO A 52 -0.42 -1.04 -8.96
N VAL A 53 -0.13 -1.90 -7.99
CA VAL A 53 0.85 -1.62 -6.93
C VAL A 53 1.81 -2.79 -6.82
N ASP A 54 3.09 -2.48 -6.67
CA ASP A 54 4.14 -3.45 -6.39
C ASP A 54 5.12 -2.86 -5.36
N PHE A 55 4.99 -3.31 -4.10
CA PHE A 55 5.85 -2.83 -3.02
C PHE A 55 7.30 -3.35 -3.10
N SER A 56 7.62 -4.28 -4.00
CA SER A 56 9.02 -4.66 -4.23
C SER A 56 9.82 -3.52 -4.89
N LEU A 57 9.14 -2.59 -5.59
CA LEU A 57 9.75 -1.44 -6.27
C LEU A 57 10.32 -0.39 -5.32
N ILE A 58 9.92 -0.42 -4.05
CA ILE A 58 10.42 0.48 -3.01
C ILE A 58 11.33 -0.25 -2.00
N SER A 59 11.75 -1.48 -2.30
CA SER A 59 12.53 -2.32 -1.37
C SER A 59 13.90 -1.76 -1.02
N ASP A 60 14.46 -0.88 -1.85
CA ASP A 60 15.75 -0.22 -1.67
C ASP A 60 15.66 1.09 -0.88
N ARG A 61 14.44 1.55 -0.57
CA ARG A 61 14.20 2.80 0.15
C ARG A 61 14.68 2.69 1.61
N PRO A 62 15.40 3.69 2.12
CA PRO A 62 15.96 3.64 3.48
C PRO A 62 14.88 3.57 4.56
N GLU A 63 13.66 4.02 4.28
CA GLU A 63 12.51 3.96 5.18
C GLU A 63 11.93 2.53 5.28
N ILE A 64 12.23 1.64 4.33
CA ILE A 64 11.68 0.29 4.27
C ILE A 64 12.50 -0.68 5.14
N ALA A 65 11.81 -1.33 6.08
CA ALA A 65 12.36 -2.41 6.90
C ALA A 65 12.25 -3.76 6.20
N PHE A 66 11.21 -3.94 5.39
CA PHE A 66 10.91 -5.18 4.70
C PHE A 66 10.00 -4.91 3.50
N ALA A 67 10.28 -5.58 2.38
CA ALA A 67 9.38 -5.66 1.25
C ALA A 67 9.33 -7.11 0.75
N HIS A 68 8.13 -7.65 0.59
CA HIS A 68 7.97 -9.00 0.06
C HIS A 68 8.34 -9.01 -1.43
N LYS A 69 9.03 -10.08 -1.88
CA LYS A 69 9.55 -10.18 -3.26
C LYS A 69 8.48 -10.14 -4.35
N SER A 70 7.26 -10.59 -4.05
CA SER A 70 6.11 -10.49 -4.98
C SER A 70 5.30 -9.19 -4.84
N GLY A 71 5.79 -8.24 -4.02
CA GLY A 71 5.23 -6.90 -3.96
C GLY A 71 3.91 -6.75 -3.22
N PHE A 72 3.39 -7.79 -2.57
CA PHE A 72 2.08 -7.72 -1.90
C PHE A 72 2.12 -6.99 -0.56
N MET A 73 3.29 -6.87 0.07
CA MET A 73 3.44 -6.23 1.38
C MET A 73 4.80 -5.55 1.52
N ALA A 74 4.82 -4.42 2.21
CA ALA A 74 6.04 -3.84 2.76
C ALA A 74 5.79 -3.28 4.17
N LYS A 75 6.88 -2.96 4.86
CA LYS A 75 6.87 -2.35 6.19
C LYS A 75 7.88 -1.22 6.24
N THR A 76 7.51 -0.10 6.86
CA THR A 76 8.46 0.97 7.17
C THR A 76 9.16 0.68 8.50
N LYS A 77 10.38 1.21 8.67
CA LYS A 77 11.15 1.11 9.92
C LYS A 77 10.47 1.90 11.04
N GLU A 78 10.01 3.09 10.70
CA GLU A 78 9.45 4.06 11.64
C GLU A 78 8.14 4.64 11.11
N ARG A 79 7.45 5.37 11.98
CA ARG A 79 6.20 6.04 11.66
C ARG A 79 6.47 7.32 10.88
N LEU A 80 6.38 7.22 9.56
CA LEU A 80 6.49 8.37 8.65
C LEU A 80 5.30 9.31 8.81
N ALA A 81 5.54 10.60 8.55
CA ALA A 81 4.45 11.55 8.36
C ALA A 81 3.59 11.13 7.15
N ILE A 82 2.33 11.55 7.13
CA ILE A 82 1.38 11.08 6.12
C ILE A 82 1.80 11.50 4.70
N ASP A 83 2.38 12.68 4.53
CA ASP A 83 2.91 13.17 3.26
C ASP A 83 4.13 12.38 2.76
N GLU A 84 5.05 12.01 3.67
CA GLU A 84 6.17 11.13 3.37
C GLU A 84 5.69 9.72 2.99
N LEU A 85 4.69 9.21 3.72
CA LEU A 85 4.07 7.91 3.45
C LEU A 85 3.38 7.89 2.08
N ILE A 86 2.65 8.95 1.73
CA ILE A 86 2.03 9.11 0.40
C ILE A 86 3.11 9.12 -0.68
N THR A 87 4.21 9.83 -0.47
CA THR A 87 5.34 9.90 -1.42
C THR A 87 5.98 8.54 -1.62
N LEU A 88 6.23 7.81 -0.53
CA LEU A 88 6.80 6.47 -0.55
C LEU A 88 5.89 5.49 -1.31
N VAL A 89 4.60 5.46 -0.98
CA VAL A 89 3.62 4.57 -1.61
C VAL A 89 3.42 4.91 -3.09
N SER A 90 3.48 6.19 -3.47
CA SER A 90 3.42 6.60 -4.87
C SER A 90 4.54 5.98 -5.71
N GLY A 91 5.71 5.73 -5.11
CA GLY A 91 6.83 5.05 -5.77
C GLY A 91 6.59 3.55 -6.03
N ALA A 92 5.59 2.95 -5.41
CA ALA A 92 5.20 1.56 -5.61
C ALA A 92 4.06 1.38 -6.64
N VAL A 93 3.47 2.47 -7.14
CA VAL A 93 2.40 2.39 -8.13
C VAL A 93 2.99 2.09 -9.50
N THR A 94 2.60 0.96 -10.09
CA THR A 94 2.96 0.61 -11.45
C THR A 94 2.10 1.46 -12.38
N ARG A 95 2.73 2.37 -13.14
CA ARG A 95 2.05 2.93 -14.31
C ARG A 95 1.76 1.75 -15.22
N ASP A 96 0.49 1.49 -15.55
CA ASP A 96 0.16 0.61 -16.65
C ASP A 96 1.10 0.92 -17.81
N ALA A 97 1.96 -0.03 -18.19
CA ALA A 97 2.53 -0.03 -19.53
C ALA A 97 1.31 -0.02 -20.44
N GLY A 98 1.13 1.10 -21.15
CA GLY A 98 -0.13 1.47 -21.78
C GLY A 98 -0.88 0.26 -22.31
N LYS A 99 -2.13 0.08 -21.85
CA LYS A 99 -3.12 -0.65 -22.62
C LYS A 99 -3.04 -0.05 -24.02
N HIS A 100 -2.48 -0.84 -24.93
CA HIS A 100 -2.34 -0.45 -26.32
C HIS A 100 -3.72 0.01 -26.80
N GLU A 101 -3.77 1.25 -27.26
CA GLU A 101 -4.57 1.55 -28.43
C GLU A 101 -4.28 0.48 -29.47
N THR A 102 -5.22 -0.42 -29.72
CA THR A 102 -5.25 -1.15 -30.97
C THR A 102 -6.69 -1.34 -31.37
N ARG A 103 -7.13 -0.39 -32.20
CA ARG A 103 -8.14 -0.44 -33.27
C ARG A 103 -9.55 -0.90 -32.91
#